data_AF-A0A502CIW8-F1
#
_entry.id   AF-A0A502CIW8-F1
#
_cell.length_a   1.000
_cell.length_b   1.000
_cell.length_c   1.000
_cell.angle_alpha   90.00
_cell.angle_beta   90.00
_cell.angle_gamma   90.00
#
_symmetry.space_group_name_H-M   'P 1'
#
loop_
_entity.id
_entity.type
_entity.pdbx_description
1 polymer ?
#
loop_
_entity_poly.entity_id
_entity_poly.type
_entity_poly.pdbx_seq_one_letter_code
_entity_poly.pdbx_strand_id
1 'polypeptide(L)'
;MWFLLGPDAEDEYVQVQTSVFEVYADIADEGSSLLHVDYQRDKDDYPESHLQVYASSEHWERASTRSLDRLHLPVGGRRFRPSLEDVLEFLLGEGLSTGRAGWETAIGEHRDAFRRTQLKAAVRRDPETARSALADYDQRAKATAARRKR
;
A
#
# COMPACT_ATOMS: atom_id res chain seq x y z
N MET A 1 -5.38 0.92 13.80
CA MET A 1 -5.82 1.05 12.39
C MET A 1 -7.19 1.70 12.34
N TRP A 2 -7.37 2.69 11.48
CA TRP A 2 -8.63 3.38 11.29
C TRP A 2 -8.89 3.67 9.80
N PHE A 3 -10.16 3.60 9.39
CA PHE A 3 -10.60 3.94 8.04
C PHE A 3 -11.82 4.85 8.09
N LEU A 4 -11.82 5.85 7.21
CA LEU A 4 -13.02 6.59 6.84
C LEU A 4 -13.40 6.22 5.42
N LEU A 5 -14.64 5.76 5.25
CA LEU A 5 -15.22 5.43 3.94
C LEU A 5 -16.25 6.49 3.58
N GLY A 6 -16.36 6.76 2.28
CA GLY A 6 -17.40 7.66 1.76
C GLY A 6 -17.66 7.35 0.29
N PRO A 7 -18.67 7.98 -0.31
CA PRO A 7 -18.90 7.88 -1.74
C PRO A 7 -17.72 8.47 -2.53
N ASP A 8 -17.61 8.09 -3.78
CA ASP A 8 -16.73 8.73 -4.74
C ASP A 8 -17.37 9.96 -5.38
N ALA A 9 -16.61 10.66 -6.24
CA ALA A 9 -17.04 11.94 -6.80
C ALA A 9 -18.35 11.84 -7.60
N GLU A 10 -18.66 10.65 -8.15
CA GLU A 10 -19.86 10.37 -8.93
C GLU A 10 -20.97 9.69 -8.11
N ASP A 11 -20.76 9.48 -6.80
CA ASP A 11 -21.69 8.82 -5.87
C ASP A 11 -22.14 7.40 -6.30
N GLU A 12 -21.25 6.68 -6.98
CA GLU A 12 -21.52 5.35 -7.55
C GLU A 12 -20.85 4.23 -6.74
N TYR A 13 -19.71 4.52 -6.09
CA TYR A 13 -18.94 3.52 -5.34
C TYR A 13 -18.47 4.05 -3.99
N VAL A 14 -18.34 3.13 -3.03
CA VAL A 14 -17.63 3.42 -1.78
C VAL A 14 -16.13 3.46 -2.04
N GLN A 15 -15.47 4.49 -1.52
CA GLN A 15 -14.03 4.65 -1.56
C GLN A 15 -13.46 5.01 -0.17
N VAL A 16 -12.17 4.70 0.01
CA VAL A 16 -11.42 5.16 1.18
C VAL A 16 -11.19 6.66 1.05
N GLN A 17 -11.64 7.40 2.05
CA GLN A 17 -11.40 8.84 2.23
C GLN A 17 -10.17 9.05 3.11
N THR A 18 -10.04 8.26 4.16
CA THR A 18 -8.87 8.27 5.04
C THR A 18 -8.51 6.86 5.48
N SER A 19 -7.22 6.56 5.60
CA SER A 19 -6.73 5.36 6.30
C SER A 19 -5.48 5.68 7.10
N VAL A 20 -5.42 5.18 8.33
CA VAL A 20 -4.27 5.34 9.23
C VAL A 20 -3.83 3.97 9.74
N PHE A 21 -2.56 3.63 9.52
CA PHE A 21 -1.88 2.47 10.08
C PHE A 21 -0.76 2.93 10.98
N GLU A 22 -0.98 2.87 12.29
CA GLU A 22 0.02 3.22 13.27
C GLU A 22 0.61 1.97 13.92
N VAL A 23 1.92 2.00 14.13
CA VAL A 23 2.70 0.91 14.72
C VAL A 23 3.26 1.40 16.04
N TYR A 24 2.97 0.65 17.10
CA TYR A 24 3.42 0.90 18.46
C TYR A 24 4.38 -0.22 18.88
N ALA A 25 5.39 0.12 19.68
CA ALA A 25 6.22 -0.90 20.34
C ALA A 25 5.43 -1.65 21.43
N ASP A 26 4.49 -0.96 22.07
CA ASP A 26 3.54 -1.53 23.02
C ASP A 26 2.18 -0.86 22.85
N ILE A 27 1.16 -1.63 22.47
CA ILE A 27 -0.18 -1.10 22.22
C ILE A 27 -0.86 -0.55 23.49
N ALA A 28 -0.36 -0.89 24.69
CA ALA A 28 -0.85 -0.34 25.95
C ALA A 28 -0.24 1.04 26.28
N ASP A 29 0.81 1.45 25.55
CA ASP A 29 1.52 2.72 25.73
C ASP A 29 1.39 3.56 24.46
N GLU A 30 0.44 4.49 24.45
CA GLU A 30 0.21 5.41 23.33
C GLU A 30 1.45 6.26 22.98
N GLY A 31 2.37 6.45 23.93
CA GLY A 31 3.64 7.15 23.71
C GLY A 31 4.65 6.32 22.90
N SER A 32 4.41 5.01 22.75
CA SER A 32 5.36 4.07 22.15
C SER A 32 5.30 3.98 20.63
N SER A 33 4.80 5.02 19.97
CA SER A 33 4.66 5.07 18.52
C SER A 33 6.02 4.99 17.82
N LEU A 34 6.09 4.13 16.80
CA LEU A 34 7.30 3.90 15.99
C LEU A 34 7.18 4.60 14.64
N LEU A 35 6.06 4.37 13.97
CA LEU A 35 5.73 4.99 12.69
C LEU A 35 4.22 5.00 12.48
N HIS A 36 3.77 5.81 11.53
CA HIS A 36 2.44 5.67 10.97
C HIS A 36 2.43 5.91 9.46
N VAL A 37 1.58 5.15 8.78
CA VAL A 37 1.25 5.32 7.37
C VAL A 37 -0.14 5.93 7.30
N ASP A 38 -0.22 7.09 6.68
CA ASP A 38 -1.48 7.79 6.47
C ASP A 38 -1.81 7.88 5.00
N TYR A 39 -3.11 7.85 4.73
CA TYR A 39 -3.70 8.26 3.48
C TYR A 39 -4.87 9.18 3.77
N GLN A 40 -4.88 10.37 3.19
CA GLN A 40 -6.03 11.26 3.19
C GLN A 40 -6.26 11.78 1.78
N ARG A 41 -7.46 11.56 1.26
CA ARG A 41 -7.91 12.05 -0.05
C ARG A 41 -8.10 13.56 -0.05
N ASP A 42 -7.80 14.19 -1.18
CA ASP A 42 -8.04 15.61 -1.48
C ASP A 42 -7.39 16.53 -0.44
N LYS A 43 -6.17 16.16 -0.06
CA LYS A 43 -5.35 16.87 0.92
C LYS A 43 -4.35 17.79 0.20
N ASP A 44 -4.34 19.07 0.57
CA ASP A 44 -3.62 20.12 -0.17
C ASP A 44 -2.30 20.57 0.46
N ASP A 45 -2.08 20.32 1.76
CA ASP A 45 -0.92 20.82 2.53
C ASP A 45 0.31 19.89 2.48
N TYR A 46 0.10 18.58 2.34
CA TYR A 46 1.14 17.55 2.21
C TYR A 46 0.67 16.36 1.38
N PRO A 47 1.57 15.45 0.94
CA PRO A 47 1.20 14.31 0.10
C PRO A 47 0.07 13.45 0.70
N GLU A 48 -0.94 13.14 -0.13
CA GLU A 48 -2.11 12.35 0.29
C GLU A 48 -1.73 11.06 1.00
N SER A 49 -0.73 10.34 0.49
CA SER A 49 -0.16 9.16 1.15
C SER A 49 1.25 9.47 1.62
N HIS A 50 1.52 9.22 2.89
CA HIS A 50 2.82 9.46 3.47
C HIS A 50 3.13 8.52 4.63
N LEU A 51 4.42 8.43 4.95
CA LEU A 51 4.95 7.68 6.06
C LEU A 51 5.67 8.66 6.98
N GLN A 52 5.31 8.62 8.26
CA GLN A 52 5.98 9.36 9.31
C GLN A 52 6.65 8.38 10.27
N VAL A 53 7.87 8.71 10.68
CA VAL A 53 8.69 7.84 11.52
C VAL A 53 9.16 8.65 12.72
N TYR A 54 8.92 8.12 13.92
CA TYR A 54 9.42 8.69 15.16
C TYR A 54 10.90 8.29 15.33
N ALA A 55 11.78 8.87 14.53
CA ALA A 55 13.16 8.39 14.37
C ALA A 55 14.03 8.52 15.64
N SER A 56 13.74 9.49 16.50
CA SER A 56 14.44 9.70 17.78
C SER A 56 13.84 8.92 18.96
N SER A 57 12.83 8.10 18.69
CA SER A 57 12.12 7.34 19.72
C SER A 57 12.99 6.20 20.26
N GLU A 58 13.19 6.14 21.58
CA GLU A 58 13.85 5.02 22.24
C GLU A 58 13.08 3.70 22.09
N HIS A 59 11.79 3.77 21.75
CA HIS A 59 10.94 2.61 21.56
C HIS A 59 11.39 1.71 20.39
N TRP A 60 12.17 2.24 19.45
CA TRP A 60 12.79 1.44 18.39
C TRP A 60 13.73 0.35 18.92
N GLU A 61 14.49 0.64 19.98
CA GLU A 61 15.42 -0.31 20.60
C GLU A 61 14.67 -1.43 21.35
N ARG A 62 13.46 -1.14 21.82
CA ARG A 62 12.57 -2.15 22.42
C ARG A 62 11.90 -3.03 21.37
N ALA A 63 11.52 -2.44 20.25
CA ALA A 63 10.76 -3.12 19.20
C ALA A 63 11.62 -3.97 18.27
N SER A 64 12.88 -3.59 18.04
CA SER A 64 13.79 -4.27 17.10
C SER A 64 15.18 -4.46 17.67
N THR A 65 15.81 -5.58 17.32
CA THR A 65 17.25 -5.80 17.53
C THR A 65 18.10 -5.16 16.43
N ARG A 66 17.48 -4.63 15.38
CA ARG A 66 18.15 -3.95 14.26
C ARG A 66 17.98 -2.44 14.41
N SER A 67 18.99 -1.71 13.96
CA SER A 67 18.93 -0.25 13.91
C SER A 67 17.93 0.22 12.85
N LEU A 68 17.26 1.35 13.11
CA LEU A 68 16.22 1.91 12.25
C LEU A 68 16.68 2.15 10.80
N ASP A 69 17.95 2.57 10.61
CA ASP A 69 18.54 2.78 9.28
C ASP A 69 18.65 1.50 8.43
N ARG A 70 18.47 0.34 9.05
CA ARG A 70 18.51 -0.97 8.37
C ARG A 70 17.14 -1.53 8.06
N LEU A 71 16.06 -0.88 8.47
CA LEU A 71 14.69 -1.36 8.23
C LEU A 71 14.17 -0.87 6.87
N HIS A 72 13.53 -1.75 6.11
CA HIS A 72 12.93 -1.37 4.82
C HIS A 72 11.49 -0.92 5.00
N LEU A 73 11.32 0.39 5.16
CA LEU A 73 10.02 0.98 5.38
C LEU A 73 9.12 0.90 4.12
N PRO A 74 7.85 0.48 4.25
CA PRO A 74 6.98 0.28 3.10
C PRO A 74 6.49 1.60 2.53
N VAL A 75 6.55 1.72 1.20
CA VAL A 75 6.05 2.88 0.44
C VAL A 75 4.90 2.52 -0.51
N GLY A 76 4.31 1.32 -0.39
CA GLY A 76 3.20 0.88 -1.25
C GLY A 76 3.59 0.45 -2.66
N GLY A 77 4.86 0.07 -2.83
CA GLY A 77 5.41 -0.47 -4.07
C GLY A 77 5.15 0.44 -5.29
N ARG A 78 4.71 -0.15 -6.40
CA ARG A 78 4.54 0.53 -7.69
C ARG A 78 3.42 1.59 -7.73
N ARG A 79 2.59 1.69 -6.69
CA ARG A 79 1.44 2.61 -6.63
C ARG A 79 1.58 3.66 -5.53
N PHE A 80 2.71 3.69 -4.83
CA PHE A 80 3.05 4.70 -3.81
C PHE A 80 1.99 4.91 -2.72
N ARG A 81 1.20 3.87 -2.43
CA ARG A 81 0.15 3.87 -1.39
C ARG A 81 0.26 2.57 -0.60
N PRO A 82 0.88 2.57 0.60
CA PRO A 82 1.00 1.35 1.38
C PRO A 82 -0.39 0.84 1.79
N SER A 83 -0.57 -0.46 1.61
CA SER A 83 -1.72 -1.21 2.09
C SER A 83 -1.45 -1.72 3.52
N LEU A 84 -2.50 -2.23 4.19
CA LEU A 84 -2.32 -2.91 5.47
C LEU A 84 -1.34 -4.09 5.32
N GLU A 85 -1.43 -4.82 4.22
CA GLU A 85 -0.57 -5.94 3.89
C GLU A 85 0.90 -5.53 3.77
N ASP A 86 1.20 -4.32 3.28
CA ASP A 86 2.57 -3.80 3.23
C ASP A 86 3.12 -3.50 4.63
N VAL A 87 2.29 -2.99 5.55
CA VAL A 87 2.67 -2.78 6.96
C VAL A 87 2.87 -4.12 7.67
N LEU A 88 1.96 -5.08 7.48
CA LEU A 88 2.08 -6.41 8.09
C LEU A 88 3.32 -7.16 7.59
N GLU A 89 3.60 -7.14 6.29
CA GLU A 89 4.79 -7.77 5.73
C GLU A 89 6.06 -7.09 6.24
N PHE A 90 6.06 -5.75 6.40
CA PHE A 90 7.16 -5.03 7.04
C PHE A 90 7.41 -5.53 8.47
N LEU A 91 6.37 -5.62 9.31
CA LEU A 91 6.52 -6.08 10.70
C LEU A 91 7.10 -7.49 10.78
N LEU A 92 6.67 -8.37 9.88
CA LEU A 92 7.08 -9.77 9.86
C LEU A 92 8.47 -9.96 9.24
N GLY A 93 8.71 -9.34 8.07
CA GLY A 93 9.96 -9.46 7.31
C GLY A 93 11.14 -8.76 7.97
N GLU A 94 10.90 -7.68 8.72
CA GLU A 94 11.94 -6.98 9.47
C GLU A 94 12.15 -7.51 10.90
N GLY A 95 11.35 -8.48 11.34
CA GLY A 95 11.50 -9.14 12.64
C GLY A 95 10.93 -8.36 13.83
N LEU A 96 10.00 -7.44 13.59
CA LEU A 96 9.26 -6.68 14.60
C LEU A 96 8.07 -7.48 15.17
N SER A 97 7.68 -8.57 14.49
CA SER A 97 6.61 -9.47 14.91
C SER A 97 6.82 -10.88 14.36
N THR A 98 6.02 -11.83 14.84
CA THR A 98 6.07 -13.24 14.42
C THR A 98 4.78 -13.65 13.75
N GLY A 99 4.89 -14.22 12.55
CA GLY A 99 3.75 -14.67 11.75
C GLY A 99 3.22 -16.03 12.20
N ARG A 100 1.95 -16.29 11.94
CA ARG A 100 1.37 -17.65 12.02
C ARG A 100 1.62 -18.38 10.70
N ALA A 101 1.63 -19.71 10.72
CA ALA A 101 1.78 -20.49 9.49
C ALA A 101 0.77 -20.05 8.41
N GLY A 102 1.28 -19.79 7.19
CA GLY A 102 0.47 -19.35 6.04
C GLY A 102 0.22 -17.84 5.95
N TRP A 103 0.87 -17.02 6.78
CA TRP A 103 0.74 -15.57 6.73
C TRP A 103 1.16 -15.00 5.36
N GLU A 104 2.17 -15.58 4.72
CA GLU A 104 2.69 -15.13 3.43
C GLU A 104 1.62 -15.25 2.34
N THR A 105 0.88 -16.36 2.35
CA THR A 105 -0.21 -16.61 1.42
C THR A 105 -1.35 -15.61 1.65
N ALA A 106 -1.76 -15.41 2.90
CA ALA A 106 -2.84 -14.49 3.24
C ALA A 106 -2.50 -13.04 2.83
N ILE A 107 -1.28 -12.58 3.13
CA ILE A 107 -0.78 -11.26 2.72
C ILE A 107 -0.76 -11.14 1.20
N GLY A 108 -0.23 -12.14 0.49
CA GLY A 108 -0.16 -12.13 -0.97
C GLY A 108 -1.54 -12.02 -1.63
N GLU A 109 -2.48 -12.86 -1.21
CA GLU A 109 -3.84 -12.90 -1.76
C GLU A 109 -4.60 -11.58 -1.54
N HIS A 110 -4.55 -11.04 -0.33
CA HIS A 110 -5.24 -9.80 0.02
C HIS A 110 -4.61 -8.59 -0.66
N ARG A 111 -3.27 -8.54 -0.74
CA ARG A 111 -2.56 -7.48 -1.46
C ARG A 111 -2.90 -7.48 -2.94
N ASP A 112 -3.02 -8.66 -3.55
CA ASP A 112 -3.44 -8.76 -4.95
C ASP A 112 -4.90 -8.33 -5.14
N ALA A 113 -5.79 -8.67 -4.21
CA ALA A 113 -7.16 -8.17 -4.22
C ALA A 113 -7.21 -6.65 -4.11
N PHE A 114 -6.45 -6.05 -3.19
CA PHE A 114 -6.32 -4.61 -3.03
C PHE A 114 -5.81 -3.95 -4.32
N ARG A 115 -4.73 -4.46 -4.91
CA ARG A 115 -4.14 -3.95 -6.17
C ARG A 115 -5.12 -4.03 -7.34
N ARG A 116 -5.89 -5.11 -7.46
CA ARG A 116 -6.95 -5.22 -8.48
C ARG A 116 -8.02 -4.16 -8.29
N THR A 117 -8.45 -3.90 -7.06
CA THR A 117 -9.41 -2.82 -6.75
C THR A 117 -8.84 -1.44 -7.08
N GLN A 118 -7.59 -1.17 -6.71
CA GLN A 118 -6.92 0.10 -7.06
C GLN A 118 -6.80 0.28 -8.58
N LEU A 119 -6.48 -0.78 -9.32
CA LEU A 119 -6.43 -0.74 -10.79
C LEU A 119 -7.80 -0.43 -11.39
N LYS A 120 -8.87 -1.09 -10.92
CA LYS A 120 -10.24 -0.81 -11.38
C LYS A 120 -10.62 0.65 -11.12
N ALA A 121 -10.30 1.18 -9.93
CA ALA A 121 -10.53 2.57 -9.59
C ALA A 121 -9.74 3.53 -10.50
N ALA A 122 -8.47 3.23 -10.79
CA ALA A 122 -7.65 4.04 -11.68
C ALA A 122 -8.17 4.03 -13.13
N VAL A 123 -8.54 2.87 -13.66
CA VAL A 123 -9.15 2.73 -14.99
C VAL A 123 -10.46 3.52 -15.08
N ARG A 124 -11.26 3.50 -14.02
CA ARG A 124 -12.53 4.24 -13.99
C ARG A 124 -12.33 5.76 -13.99
N ARG A 125 -11.26 6.26 -13.36
CA ARG A 125 -10.93 7.69 -13.33
C ARG A 125 -10.37 8.22 -14.66
N ASP A 126 -9.72 7.36 -15.45
CA ASP A 126 -9.20 7.72 -16.76
C ASP A 126 -9.37 6.56 -17.77
N PRO A 127 -10.61 6.34 -18.23
CA PRO A 127 -10.92 5.20 -19.08
C PRO A 127 -10.33 5.34 -20.49
N GLU A 128 -10.12 6.56 -20.98
CA GLU A 128 -9.54 6.77 -22.32
C GLU A 128 -8.06 6.39 -22.36
N THR A 129 -7.26 6.79 -21.36
CA THR A 129 -5.87 6.33 -21.24
C THR A 129 -5.79 4.81 -21.11
N ALA A 130 -6.70 4.20 -20.34
CA ALA A 130 -6.75 2.75 -20.23
C ALA A 130 -7.06 2.06 -21.56
N ARG A 131 -8.03 2.56 -22.33
CA ARG A 131 -8.36 2.03 -23.67
C ARG A 131 -7.20 2.19 -24.64
N SER A 132 -6.55 3.35 -24.65
CA SER A 132 -5.38 3.61 -25.50
C SER A 132 -4.24 2.63 -25.20
N ALA A 133 -3.92 2.42 -23.92
CA ALA A 133 -2.87 1.48 -23.52
C ALA A 133 -3.18 0.03 -23.97
N LEU A 134 -4.43 -0.41 -23.84
CA LEU A 134 -4.86 -1.75 -24.30
C LEU A 134 -4.75 -1.90 -25.82
N ALA A 135 -5.15 -0.87 -26.58
CA ALA A 135 -5.02 -0.89 -28.03
C ALA A 135 -3.55 -1.05 -28.49
N ASP A 136 -2.62 -0.37 -27.81
CA ASP A 136 -1.18 -0.50 -28.08
C ASP A 136 -0.67 -1.93 -27.81
N TYR A 137 -1.10 -2.56 -26.71
CA TYR A 137 -0.74 -3.94 -26.41
C TYR A 137 -1.25 -4.92 -27.48
N ASP A 138 -2.50 -4.75 -27.92
CA ASP A 138 -3.09 -5.60 -28.96
C ASP A 138 -2.36 -5.47 -30.29
N GLN A 139 -1.98 -4.26 -30.67
CA GLN A 139 -1.20 -4.01 -31.89
C GLN A 139 0.18 -4.72 -31.83
N ARG A 140 0.89 -4.61 -30.70
CA ARG A 140 2.18 -5.28 -30.49
C ARG A 140 2.06 -6.80 -30.50
N ALA A 141 0.99 -7.35 -29.91
CA ALA A 141 0.71 -8.78 -29.92
C ALA A 141 0.48 -9.30 -31.35
N LYS A 142 -0.31 -8.58 -32.16
CA LYS A 142 -0.55 -8.89 -33.58
C LYS A 142 0.75 -8.86 -34.39
N ALA A 143 1.58 -7.83 -34.21
CA ALA A 143 2.88 -7.72 -34.88
C ALA A 143 3.83 -8.87 -34.53
N THR A 144 3.88 -9.26 -33.25
CA THR A 144 4.70 -10.39 -32.77
C THR A 144 4.25 -11.72 -33.37
N ALA A 145 2.93 -11.95 -33.42
CA ALA A 145 2.37 -13.16 -34.02
C ALA A 145 2.65 -13.24 -35.54
N ALA A 146 2.57 -12.12 -36.26
CA ALA A 146 2.88 -12.06 -37.69
C ALA A 146 4.36 -12.38 -37.99
N ARG A 147 5.28 -11.97 -37.10
CA ARG A 147 6.72 -12.25 -37.25
C ARG A 147 7.07 -13.72 -37.01
N ARG A 148 6.36 -14.42 -36.12
CA ARG A 148 6.57 -15.86 -35.85
C ARG A 148 6.09 -16.79 -36.97
N LYS A 149 5.26 -16.29 -37.88
CA LYS A 149 4.72 -17.04 -39.03
C LYS A 149 5.55 -16.88 -40.30
N ARG A 150 6.63 -16.09 -40.26
CA ARG A 150 7.61 -15.91 -41.32
C ARG A 150 8.88 -16.67 -40.96
#